data_AF-A0A139MCT2-F1
#
_entry.id   AF-A0A139MCT2-F1
#
_cell.length_a   1.000
_cell.length_b   1.000
_cell.length_c   1.000
_cell.angle_alpha   90.00
_cell.angle_beta   90.00
_cell.angle_gamma   90.00
#
_symmetry.space_group_name_H-M   'P 1'
#
loop_
_entity.id
_entity.type
_entity.pdbx_description
1 polymer ?
#
loop_
_entity_poly.entity_id
_entity_poly.type
_entity_poly.pdbx_seq_one_letter_code
_entity_poly.pdbx_strand_id
1 'polypeptide(L)'
;MNPMIKTLFEYIERMKDEIDTLKKGKVTLATPSHICLRERAIEKVKVEIQKISATLNPQIPEPYASMSRDEILGGIGQYEKMVLVNTNEW
;
A
#
# COMPACT_ATOMS: atom_id res chain seq x y z
N MET A 1 -12.77 7.83 -0.59
CA MET A 1 -11.56 7.35 0.11
C MET A 1 -11.88 5.97 0.70
N ASN A 2 -11.00 4.97 0.54
CA ASN A 2 -11.21 3.64 1.14
C ASN A 2 -11.31 3.78 2.69
N PRO A 3 -12.30 3.14 3.36
CA PRO A 3 -12.49 3.27 4.80
C PRO A 3 -11.27 2.88 5.65
N MET A 4 -10.53 1.85 5.24
CA MET A 4 -9.30 1.42 5.92
C MET A 4 -8.19 2.47 5.79
N ILE A 5 -8.02 3.05 4.59
CA ILE A 5 -7.07 4.16 4.37
C ILE A 5 -7.46 5.36 5.23
N LYS A 6 -8.76 5.67 5.36
CA LYS A 6 -9.25 6.74 6.24
C LYS A 6 -8.83 6.53 7.69
N THR A 7 -9.07 5.35 8.25
CA THR A 7 -8.67 5.02 9.63
C THR A 7 -7.16 5.15 9.85
N LEU A 8 -6.34 4.78 8.86
CA LEU A 8 -4.88 4.89 8.96
C LEU A 8 -4.41 6.36 8.96
N PHE A 9 -5.06 7.25 8.18
CA PHE A 9 -4.78 8.68 8.24
C PHE A 9 -5.18 9.30 9.58
N GLU A 10 -6.37 8.97 10.10
CA GLU A 10 -6.82 9.42 11.43
C GLU A 10 -5.84 8.95 12.53
N TYR A 11 -5.32 7.72 12.42
CA TYR A 11 -4.32 7.19 13.33
C TYR A 11 -2.98 7.96 13.26
N ILE A 12 -2.54 8.36 12.07
CA ILE A 12 -1.36 9.21 11.89
C ILE A 12 -1.56 10.58 12.54
N GLU A 13 -2.71 11.22 12.32
CA GLU A 13 -3.03 12.53 12.90
C GLU A 13 -2.98 12.47 14.43
N ARG A 14 -3.64 11.47 15.03
CA ARG A 14 -3.59 11.27 16.48
C ARG A 14 -2.16 11.09 17.00
N MET A 15 -1.32 10.30 16.32
CA MET A 15 0.08 10.12 16.73
C MET A 15 0.90 11.41 16.65
N LYS A 16 0.64 12.27 15.66
CA LYS A 16 1.30 13.58 15.54
C LYS A 16 0.94 14.48 16.71
N ASP A 17 -0.34 14.53 17.10
CA ASP A 17 -0.79 15.31 18.25
C ASP A 17 -0.18 14.83 19.56
N GLU A 18 -0.06 13.51 19.73
CA GLU A 18 0.60 12.93 20.88
C GLU A 18 2.10 13.27 20.89
N ILE A 19 2.80 13.22 19.75
CA ILE A 19 4.20 13.64 19.65
C ILE A 19 4.37 15.11 19.99
N ASP A 20 3.49 15.98 19.49
CA ASP A 20 3.52 17.41 19.80
C ASP A 20 3.32 17.66 21.30
N THR A 21 2.39 16.93 21.93
CA THR A 21 2.16 16.98 23.38
C THR A 21 3.40 16.54 24.17
N LEU A 22 4.08 15.47 23.73
CA LEU A 22 5.33 15.00 24.34
C LEU A 22 6.47 16.02 24.16
N LYS A 23 6.63 16.58 22.96
CA LYS A 23 7.66 17.59 22.64
C LYS A 23 7.48 18.89 23.43
N LYS A 24 6.23 19.27 23.73
CA LYS A 24 5.90 20.43 24.58
C LYS A 24 6.18 20.21 26.07
N GLY A 25 6.72 19.06 26.47
CA GLY A 25 7.02 18.76 27.87
C GLY A 25 5.79 18.59 28.75
N LYS A 26 4.59 18.42 28.15
CA LYS A 26 3.33 18.23 28.88
C LYS A 26 3.22 16.83 29.52
N VAL A 27 4.21 15.97 29.29
CA VAL A 27 4.29 14.62 29.86
C VAL A 27 5.65 14.49 30.55
N THR A 28 5.62 14.40 31.87
CA THR A 28 6.80 14.43 32.76
C THR A 28 7.74 13.23 32.63
N LEU A 29 7.33 12.15 31.98
CA LEU A 29 8.13 10.92 31.77
C LEU A 29 8.49 10.66 30.29
N ALA A 30 8.24 11.64 29.42
CA ALA A 30 8.50 11.49 27.99
C ALA A 30 10.01 11.54 27.68
N THR A 31 10.66 10.39 27.63
CA THR A 31 12.01 10.29 27.07
C THR A 31 12.03 10.52 25.55
N PRO A 32 13.16 10.99 24.98
CA PRO A 32 13.34 11.08 23.52
C PRO A 32 13.07 9.77 22.78
N SER A 33 13.28 8.62 23.43
CA SER A 33 12.97 7.31 22.86
C SER A 33 11.47 7.09 22.60
N HIS A 34 10.58 7.64 23.43
CA HIS A 34 9.14 7.54 23.19
C HIS A 34 8.71 8.31 21.94
N ILE A 35 9.29 9.49 21.70
CA ILE A 35 9.04 10.29 20.51
C ILE A 35 9.55 9.54 19.26
N CYS A 36 10.77 9.03 19.30
CA CYS A 36 11.37 8.27 18.20
C CYS A 36 10.55 7.02 17.84
N LEU A 37 10.05 6.28 18.83
CA LEU A 37 9.18 5.11 18.59
C LEU A 37 7.87 5.48 17.89
N ARG A 38 7.26 6.60 18.28
CA ARG A 38 6.02 7.10 17.68
C ARG A 38 6.24 7.62 16.25
N GLU A 39 7.35 8.31 15.99
CA GLU A 39 7.75 8.74 14.64
C GLU A 39 7.97 7.52 13.71
N ARG A 40 8.65 6.46 14.19
CA ARG A 40 8.79 5.20 13.44
C ARG A 40 7.45 4.51 13.18
N ALA A 41 6.51 4.58 14.13
CA ALA A 41 5.17 4.03 13.94
C ALA A 41 4.41 4.77 12.82
N ILE A 42 4.51 6.11 12.76
CA ILE A 42 3.95 6.91 11.66
C ILE A 42 4.50 6.43 10.31
N GLU A 43 5.82 6.24 10.19
CA GLU A 43 6.43 5.80 8.93
C GLU A 43 5.94 4.41 8.50
N LYS A 44 5.80 3.47 9.44
CA LYS A 44 5.21 2.15 9.15
C LYS A 44 3.80 2.26 8.60
N VAL A 45 2.97 3.12 9.19
CA VAL A 45 1.59 3.32 8.73
C VAL A 45 1.53 3.94 7.34
N LYS A 46 2.42 4.89 7.02
CA LYS A 46 2.53 5.44 5.66
C LYS A 46 2.86 4.37 4.62
N VAL A 47 3.78 3.45 4.94
CA VAL A 47 4.13 2.32 4.06
C VAL A 47 2.91 1.40 3.85
N GLU A 48 2.13 1.11 4.89
CA GLU A 48 0.92 0.30 4.74
C GLU A 48 -0.15 1.01 3.88
N ILE A 49 -0.35 2.32 4.05
CA ILE A 49 -1.22 3.10 3.17
C ILE A 49 -0.75 3.01 1.72
N GLN A 50 0.55 3.11 1.46
CA GLN A 50 1.10 2.99 0.11
C GLN A 50 0.82 1.61 -0.50
N LYS A 51 1.04 0.53 0.26
CA LYS A 51 0.74 -0.84 -0.20
C LYS A 51 -0.75 -1.02 -0.53
N ILE A 52 -1.63 -0.59 0.37
CA ILE A 52 -3.09 -0.69 0.17
C ILE A 52 -3.50 0.14 -1.06
N SER A 53 -2.93 1.34 -1.21
CA SER A 53 -3.20 2.21 -2.35
C SER A 53 -2.75 1.59 -3.68
N ALA A 54 -1.58 0.95 -3.70
CA ALA A 54 -1.08 0.23 -4.87
C ALA A 54 -1.96 -0.98 -5.24
N THR A 55 -2.52 -1.67 -4.25
CA THR A 55 -3.46 -2.78 -4.50
C THR A 55 -4.83 -2.30 -4.98
N LEU A 56 -5.34 -1.19 -4.46
CA LEU A 56 -6.66 -0.66 -4.83
C LEU A 56 -6.66 0.07 -6.18
N ASN A 57 -5.52 0.65 -6.55
CA ASN A 57 -5.30 1.23 -7.87
C ASN A 57 -4.10 0.52 -8.49
N PRO A 58 -4.28 -0.75 -8.93
CA PRO A 58 -3.20 -1.51 -9.52
C PRO A 58 -2.69 -0.74 -10.73
N GLN A 59 -1.45 -0.26 -10.65
CA GLN A 59 -0.77 0.22 -11.84
C GLN A 59 -0.61 -1.00 -12.74
N ILE A 60 -1.16 -0.91 -13.95
CA ILE A 60 -0.89 -1.90 -14.98
C ILE A 60 0.64 -1.90 -15.19
N PRO A 61 1.33 -3.04 -15.04
CA PRO A 61 2.77 -3.06 -15.23
C PRO A 61 3.13 -2.70 -16.68
N GLU A 62 4.19 -1.92 -16.90
CA GLU A 62 4.76 -1.78 -18.25
C GLU A 62 5.32 -3.13 -18.72
N PRO A 63 5.13 -3.54 -20.00
CA PRO A 63 4.63 -2.76 -21.14
C PRO A 63 3.11 -2.67 -21.28
N TYR A 64 2.35 -3.39 -20.45
CA TYR A 64 0.90 -3.50 -20.55
C TYR A 64 0.18 -2.17 -20.28
N ALA A 65 0.81 -1.23 -19.57
CA ALA A 65 0.24 0.10 -19.34
C ALA A 65 0.08 0.92 -20.64
N SER A 66 0.88 0.62 -21.68
CA SER A 66 0.73 1.19 -23.02
C SER A 66 -0.23 0.42 -23.94
N MET A 67 -0.67 -0.77 -23.53
CA MET A 67 -1.53 -1.67 -24.32
C MET A 67 -3.01 -1.40 -24.04
N SER A 68 -3.84 -1.45 -25.08
CA SER A 68 -5.29 -1.41 -24.94
C SER A 68 -5.83 -2.67 -24.26
N ARG A 69 -7.05 -2.57 -23.71
CA ARG A 69 -7.74 -3.71 -23.07
C ARG A 69 -7.80 -4.95 -23.98
N ASP A 70 -8.06 -4.75 -25.27
CA ASP A 70 -8.17 -5.85 -26.24
C ASP A 70 -6.82 -6.50 -26.52
N GLU A 71 -5.73 -5.73 -26.50
CA GLU A 71 -4.37 -6.26 -26.64
C GLU A 71 -3.94 -7.06 -25.40
N ILE A 72 -4.29 -6.60 -24.19
CA ILE A 72 -4.02 -7.33 -22.95
C ILE A 72 -4.80 -8.65 -22.92
N LEU A 73 -6.10 -8.61 -23.24
CA LEU A 73 -6.95 -9.81 -23.24
C LEU A 73 -6.60 -10.76 -24.39
N GLY A 74 -6.26 -10.22 -25.56
CA GLY A 74 -5.83 -10.98 -26.73
C GLY A 74 -4.49 -11.71 -26.52
N GLY A 75 -3.57 -11.11 -25.76
CA GLY A 75 -2.30 -11.74 -25.37
C GLY A 75 -2.45 -12.83 -24.31
N ILE A 76 -3.29 -12.61 -23.29
CA ILE A 76 -3.54 -13.59 -22.23
C ILE A 76 -4.31 -14.82 -22.75
N GLY A 77 -5.30 -14.61 -23.64
CA GLY A 77 -6.08 -15.69 -24.26
C GLY A 77 -5.26 -16.64 -25.15
N GLN A 78 -4.05 -16.26 -25.57
CA GLN A 78 -3.14 -17.15 -26.32
C GLN A 78 -2.36 -18.10 -25.42
N TYR A 79 -2.06 -17.72 -24.17
CA TYR A 79 -1.39 -18.60 -23.21
C TYR A 79 -2.30 -19.74 -22.74
N GLU A 80 -3.59 -19.48 -22.48
CA GLU A 80 -4.55 -20.55 -22.16
C GLU A 80 -4.72 -21.54 -23.33
N LYS A 81 -4.67 -21.04 -24.56
CA LYS A 81 -4.81 -21.88 -25.77
C LYS A 81 -3.58 -22.76 -26.00
N MET A 82 -2.36 -22.30 -25.69
CA MET A 82 -1.15 -23.14 -25.75
C MET A 82 -1.12 -24.21 -24.65
N VAL A 83 -1.59 -23.92 -23.44
CA VAL A 83 -1.62 -24.90 -22.34
C VAL A 83 -2.61 -26.05 -22.63
N LEU A 84 -3.74 -25.76 -23.28
CA LEU A 84 -4.73 -26.80 -23.66
C LEU A 84 -4.33 -27.62 -24.89
N VAL A 85 -3.39 -27.14 -25.71
CA VAL A 85 -2.87 -27.90 -26.87
C VAL A 85 -1.78 -28.90 -26.44
N ASN A 86 -0.97 -28.56 -25.43
CA ASN A 86 0.13 -29.42 -24.97
C ASN A 86 -0.24 -30.54 -23.99
N THR A 87 -1.51 -30.67 -23.58
CA THR A 87 -1.97 -31.76 -22.70
C THR A 87 -2.74 -32.87 -23.43
N ASN A 88 -2.76 -32.86 -24.78
CA ASN A 88 -3.46 -33.83 -25.61
C ASN A 88 -2.53 -34.60 -26.58
N GLU A 89 -1.28 -34.83 -26.21
CA GLU A 89 -0.44 -35.83 -26.88
C GLU A 89 -0.11 -36.95 -25.88
N TRP A 90 -0.37 -38.18 -26.35
CA TRP A 90 -0.41 -39.44 -25.63
C TRP A 90 0.96 -39.91 -25.11
#